data_AF-A0A7Y2DG02-F1
#
_entry.id   AF-A0A7Y2DG02-F1
#
_cell.length_a   1.000
_cell.length_b   1.000
_cell.length_c   1.000
_cell.angle_alpha   90.00
_cell.angle_beta   90.00
_cell.angle_gamma   90.00
#
_symmetry.space_group_name_H-M   'P 1'
#
loop_
_entity.id
_entity.type
_entity.pdbx_description
1 polymer ?
#
loop_
_entity_poly.entity_id
_entity_poly.type
_entity_poly.pdbx_seq_one_letter_code
_entity_poly.pdbx_strand_id
1 'polypeptide(L)' 'AEQVNIELGNMDGYQLYDLSEDVGQENNLAESNPEKLQEMIASFQAIRGNAYGGIEQLELK' A
#
# COMPACT_ATOMS: atom_id res chain seq x y z
N ALA A 1 18.25 -19.54 -12.69
CA ALA A 1 17.48 -18.32 -12.37
C ALA A 1 18.49 -17.21 -12.21
N GLU A 2 18.47 -16.22 -13.10
CA GLU A 2 19.29 -15.02 -12.93
C GLU A 2 18.60 -14.16 -11.88
N GLN A 3 19.30 -13.86 -10.78
CA GLN A 3 18.80 -12.86 -9.83
C GLN A 3 18.86 -11.49 -10.52
N VAL A 4 17.72 -11.01 -11.01
CA VAL A 4 17.59 -9.62 -11.45
C VAL A 4 17.49 -8.73 -10.20
N ASN A 5 18.43 -7.79 -10.06
CA ASN A 5 18.49 -6.85 -8.93
C ASN A 5 17.42 -5.74 -9.07
N ILE A 6 16.15 -6.12 -9.15
CA ILE A 6 15.05 -5.19 -9.34
C ILE A 6 14.24 -5.13 -8.05
N GLU A 7 14.21 -3.95 -7.44
CA GLU A 7 13.34 -3.62 -6.32
C GLU A 7 11.98 -3.16 -6.88
N LEU A 8 10.89 -3.83 -6.48
CA LEU A 8 9.54 -3.50 -6.96
C LEU A 8 9.00 -2.20 -6.32
N GLY A 9 9.62 -1.74 -5.23
CA GLY A 9 9.28 -0.48 -4.56
C GLY A 9 7.91 -0.46 -3.88
N ASN A 10 7.18 -1.57 -3.86
CA ASN A 10 5.91 -1.72 -3.17
C ASN A 10 6.01 -2.74 -2.04
N MET A 11 5.30 -2.50 -0.94
CA MET A 11 5.03 -3.55 0.05
C MET A 11 3.71 -4.25 -0.28
N ASP A 12 3.56 -5.49 0.16
CA ASP A 12 2.37 -6.32 -0.08
C ASP A 12 1.10 -5.78 0.62
N GLY A 13 1.28 -5.00 1.69
CA GLY A 13 0.19 -4.47 2.52
C GLY A 13 -0.09 -2.98 2.30
N TYR A 14 -1.32 -2.58 2.60
CA TYR A 14 -1.65 -1.16 2.74
C TYR A 14 -0.81 -0.50 3.84
N GLN A 15 -0.36 0.72 3.57
CA GLN A 15 0.41 1.54 4.50
C GLN A 15 -0.43 2.77 4.86
N LEU A 16 -0.23 3.29 6.09
CA LEU A 16 -0.93 4.46 6.59
C LEU A 16 0.09 5.48 7.10
N TYR A 17 0.00 6.72 6.61
CA TYR A 17 0.90 7.81 6.97
C TYR A 17 0.12 9.07 7.34
N ASP A 18 0.58 9.78 8.35
CA ASP A 18 0.09 11.11 8.68
C ASP A 18 1.01 12.16 8.06
N LEU A 19 0.59 12.74 6.94
CA LEU A 19 1.39 13.71 6.19
C LEU A 19 1.54 15.06 6.90
N SER A 20 0.80 15.32 7.99
CA SER A 20 0.99 16.54 8.78
C SER A 20 2.23 16.48 9.66
N GLU A 21 2.60 15.27 10.10
CA GLU A 21 3.76 15.00 10.98
C GLU A 21 4.90 14.29 10.21
N ASP A 22 4.57 13.53 9.17
CA ASP A 22 5.48 12.68 8.40
C ASP A 22 5.25 12.82 6.89
N VAL A 23 5.70 13.95 6.34
CA VAL A 23 5.69 14.20 4.88
C VAL A 23 6.51 13.16 4.11
N GLY A 24 7.54 12.58 4.74
CA GLY A 24 8.44 11.61 4.13
C GLY A 24 7.86 10.20 4.02
N GLN A 25 6.77 9.91 4.74
CA GLN A 25 6.15 8.59 4.81
C GLN A 25 7.12 7.52 5.33
N GLU A 26 7.88 7.86 6.38
CA GLU A 26 8.87 6.97 6.99
C GLU A 26 8.27 6.08 8.07
N ASN A 27 7.18 6.51 8.73
CA ASN A 27 6.58 5.88 9.89
C ASN A 27 5.20 5.30 9.55
N ASN A 28 5.16 4.03 9.18
CA ASN A 28 3.91 3.34 8.87
C ASN A 28 3.05 3.12 10.13
N LEU A 29 1.85 3.69 10.12
CA LEU A 29 0.86 3.64 11.22
C LEU A 29 -0.21 2.56 11.02
N ALA A 30 -0.09 1.69 10.00
CA ALA A 30 -1.12 0.72 9.65
C ALA A 30 -1.49 -0.22 10.82
N GLU A 31 -0.49 -0.68 11.58
CA GLU A 31 -0.71 -1.58 12.72
C GLU A 31 -1.20 -0.86 13.98
N SER A 32 -0.76 0.38 14.20
CA SER A 32 -1.11 1.16 15.38
C SER A 32 -2.47 1.85 15.26
N ASN A 33 -2.92 2.13 14.03
CA ASN A 33 -4.19 2.82 13.74
C ASN A 33 -5.08 2.02 12.76
N PRO A 34 -5.49 0.78 13.11
CA PRO A 34 -6.22 -0.11 12.20
C PRO A 34 -7.60 0.42 11.79
N GLU A 35 -8.29 1.15 12.67
CA GLU A 35 -9.62 1.73 12.38
C GLU A 35 -9.53 2.80 11.28
N LYS A 36 -8.54 3.70 11.39
CA LYS A 36 -8.30 4.75 10.38
C LYS A 36 -7.88 4.14 9.05
N LEU A 37 -7.07 3.08 9.08
CA LEU A 37 -6.70 2.35 7.88
C LEU A 37 -7.93 1.78 7.17
N GLN A 38 -8.84 1.14 7.91
CA GLN A 38 -10.08 0.61 7.33
C GLN A 38 -10.98 1.70 6.73
N GLU A 39 -11.12 2.85 7.41
CA GLU A 39 -11.86 4.01 6.90
C GLU A 39 -11.30 4.51 5.57
N MET A 40 -9.97 4.61 5.45
CA MET A 40 -9.31 5.07 4.23
C MET A 40 -9.43 4.05 3.09
N ILE A 41 -9.31 2.74 3.38
CA ILE A 41 -9.54 1.68 2.39
C ILE A 41 -10.98 1.73 1.88
N ALA A 42 -11.97 1.91 2.75
CA ALA A 42 -13.37 2.02 2.35
C ALA A 42 -13.61 3.26 1.46
N SER A 43 -13.00 4.39 1.81
CA SER A 43 -13.06 5.61 1.01
C SER A 43 -12.41 5.44 -0.37
N PHE A 44 -11.25 4.79 -0.42
CA PHE A 44 -10.57 4.43 -1.66
C PHE A 44 -11.46 3.54 -2.54
N GLN A 45 -12.05 2.49 -1.97
CA GLN A 45 -12.96 1.59 -2.67
C GLN A 45 -14.21 2.31 -3.20
N ALA A 46 -14.75 3.29 -2.47
CA ALA A 46 -15.89 4.08 -2.92
C ALA A 46 -15.55 4.97 -4.13
N ILE A 47 -14.33 5.54 -4.17
CA ILE A 47 -13.88 6.43 -5.26
C ILE A 47 -13.44 5.63 -6.49
N ARG A 48 -12.59 4.62 -6.27
CA ARG A 48 -11.99 3.81 -7.33
C ARG A 48 -13.02 2.77 -7.83
N GLY A 49 -13.81 2.17 -6.93
CA GLY A 49 -14.52 0.91 -7.16
C GLY A 49 -13.65 -0.33 -6.94
N ASN A 50 -14.23 -1.53 -6.95
CA ASN A 50 -13.57 -2.75 -6.48
C ASN A 50 -12.74 -3.53 -7.53
N ALA A 51 -12.65 -3.05 -8.77
CA ALA A 51 -12.02 -3.82 -9.85
C ALA A 51 -10.47 -3.73 -9.88
N TYR A 52 -9.79 -3.44 -8.76
CA TYR A 52 -8.32 -3.26 -8.70
C TYR A 52 -7.57 -4.52 -8.24
N GLY A 53 -8.28 -5.54 -7.75
CA GLY A 53 -7.68 -6.80 -7.31
C GLY A 53 -7.28 -7.77 -8.43
N GLY A 54 -7.54 -7.42 -9.69
CA GLY A 54 -7.19 -8.25 -10.86
C GLY A 54 -5.88 -7.86 -11.54
N ILE A 55 -5.06 -7.00 -10.91
CA ILE A 55 -3.75 -6.65 -11.45
C ILE A 55 -2.81 -7.80 -11.11
N GLU A 56 -2.33 -8.52 -12.13
CA GLU A 56 -1.32 -9.55 -11.95
C GLU A 56 -0.08 -8.94 -11.28
N GLN A 57 0.32 -9.52 -10.16
CA GLN A 57 1.55 -9.13 -9.49
C GLN A 57 2.71 -9.41 -10.45
N LEU A 58 3.51 -8.39 -10.73
CA LEU A 58 4.71 -8.53 -11.55
C LEU A 58 5.71 -9.41 -10.79
N GLU A 59 5.79 -10.69 -11.17
CA GLU A 59 6.83 -11.60 -10.70
C GLU A 59 8.03 -11.55 -11.65
N LEU A 60 9.21 -11.27 -11.10
CA LEU A 60 10.47 -11.33 -11.82
C LEU A 60 11.13 -12.69 -11.56
N LYS A 61 11.37 -13.46 -12.62
CA LYS A 61 11.99 -14.81 -12.59
C LYS A 61 13.39 -14.80 -13.18
#